data_AF-A0A2D9X272-F1
#
_entry.id   AF-A0A2D9X272-F1
#
_cell.length_a   1.000
_cell.length_b   1.000
_cell.length_c   1.000
_cell.angle_alpha   90.00
_cell.angle_beta   90.00
_cell.angle_gamma   90.00
#
_symmetry.space_group_name_H-M   'P 1'
#
loop_
_entity.id
_entity.type
_entity.pdbx_description
1 polymer ?
#
loop_
_entity_poly.entity_id
_entity_poly.type
_entity_poly.pdbx_seq_one_letter_code
_entity_poly.pdbx_strand_id
1 'polypeptide(L)'
;MPKEALEDTFLTPVKFSQEIERLVKNSNGLITYIEAVVAYCQEKEIELETVPKLLSKPLKERLKHEAQRLNYMKPTSKGVLPL
;
A
#
# COMPACT_ATOMS: atom_id res chain seq x y z
N MET A 1 20.43 27.33 1.99
CA MET A 1 20.30 26.41 0.84
C MET A 1 19.13 25.49 1.13
N PRO A 2 17.98 25.62 0.46
CA PRO A 2 16.76 24.89 0.83
C PRO A 2 16.87 23.44 0.32
N LYS A 3 17.07 22.49 1.24
CA LYS A 3 17.09 21.05 0.95
C LYS A 3 15.68 20.47 0.69
N GLU A 4 14.63 21.22 1.01
CA GLU A 4 13.25 20.76 1.00
C GLU A 4 12.67 20.58 -0.41
N ALA A 5 13.16 21.32 -1.41
CA ALA A 5 12.62 21.25 -2.77
C ALA A 5 13.08 20.02 -3.58
N LEU A 6 14.20 19.38 -3.19
CA LEU A 6 14.73 18.21 -3.89
C LEU A 6 14.12 16.91 -3.37
N GLU A 7 13.46 16.93 -2.21
CA GLU A 7 12.93 15.74 -1.57
C GLU A 7 11.55 15.33 -2.10
N ASP A 8 10.79 16.28 -2.65
CA ASP A 8 9.48 16.07 -3.28
C ASP A 8 9.58 15.35 -4.64
N THR A 9 10.76 15.36 -5.26
CA THR A 9 10.97 14.76 -6.59
C THR A 9 11.35 13.28 -6.55
N PHE A 10 11.79 12.74 -5.41
CA PHE A 10 12.26 11.35 -5.31
C PHE A 10 11.37 10.48 -4.42
N LEU A 11 10.41 9.81 -5.07
CA LEU A 11 9.62 8.77 -4.44
C LEU A 11 10.44 7.47 -4.35
N THR A 12 11.05 7.23 -3.19
CA THR A 12 11.74 5.97 -2.91
C THR A 12 10.77 4.96 -2.26
N PRO A 13 11.01 3.64 -2.39
CA PRO A 13 10.19 2.62 -1.74
C PRO A 13 10.08 2.79 -0.22
N VAL A 14 11.14 3.33 0.40
CA VAL A 14 11.20 3.58 1.85
C VAL A 14 10.29 4.75 2.22
N LYS A 15 10.38 5.88 1.50
CA LYS A 15 9.51 7.05 1.71
C LYS A 15 8.04 6.69 1.47
N PHE A 16 7.75 5.96 0.38
CA PHE A 16 6.42 5.45 0.10
C PHE A 16 5.88 4.62 1.27
N SER A 17 6.69 3.69 1.78
CA SER A 17 6.29 2.84 2.90
C SER A 17 5.97 3.64 4.16
N GLN A 18 6.77 4.65 4.47
CA GLN A 18 6.58 5.53 5.63
C GLN A 18 5.32 6.38 5.49
N GLU A 19 5.04 6.90 4.29
CA GLU A 19 3.88 7.75 4.09
C GLU A 19 2.57 6.97 4.19
N ILE A 20 2.52 5.74 3.65
CA ILE A 20 1.38 4.85 3.84
C ILE A 20 1.13 4.55 5.32
N GLU A 21 2.18 4.27 6.10
CA GLU A 21 2.02 4.06 7.55
C GLU A 21 1.52 5.31 8.28
N ARG A 22 1.99 6.49 7.89
CA ARG A 22 1.51 7.76 8.45
C ARG A 22 0.05 8.00 8.11
N LEU A 23 -0.36 7.75 6.87
CA LEU A 23 -1.74 7.93 6.43
C LEU A 23 -2.70 7.06 7.25
N VAL A 24 -2.38 5.77 7.41
CA VAL A 24 -3.19 4.83 8.22
C VAL A 24 -3.25 5.25 9.69
N LYS A 25 -2.13 5.73 10.26
CA LYS A 25 -2.06 6.22 11.66
C LYS A 25 -2.87 7.50 11.84
N ASN A 26 -2.76 8.46 10.93
CA ASN A 26 -3.46 9.74 10.97
C ASN A 26 -4.97 9.57 10.83
N SER A 27 -5.40 8.55 10.09
CA SER A 27 -6.81 8.18 9.96
C SER A 27 -7.32 7.33 11.12
N ASN A 28 -6.56 7.13 12.20
CA ASN A 28 -6.95 6.34 13.37
C ASN A 28 -7.45 4.92 13.03
N GLY A 29 -6.96 4.32 11.94
CA GLY A 29 -7.39 3.00 11.48
C GLY A 29 -8.76 2.97 10.79
N LEU A 30 -9.34 4.13 10.44
CA LEU A 30 -10.55 4.21 9.62
C LEU A 30 -10.31 3.71 8.19
N ILE A 31 -9.09 3.89 7.69
CA ILE A 31 -8.68 3.43 6.35
C ILE A 31 -7.77 2.21 6.46
N THR A 32 -7.95 1.30 5.52
CA THR A 32 -7.09 0.13 5.33
C THR A 32 -5.80 0.51 4.61
N TYR A 33 -4.78 -0.36 4.65
CA TYR A 33 -3.54 -0.15 3.89
C TYR A 33 -3.79 -0.10 2.38
N ILE A 34 -4.80 -0.82 1.90
CA ILE A 34 -5.20 -0.81 0.48
C ILE A 34 -5.76 0.55 0.09
N GLU A 35 -6.68 1.09 0.89
CA GLU A 35 -7.25 2.42 0.65
C GLU A 35 -6.19 3.52 0.79
N ALA A 36 -5.29 3.39 1.76
CA ALA A 36 -4.20 4.35 1.94
C ALA A 36 -3.29 4.43 0.71
N VAL A 37 -3.00 3.29 0.07
CA VAL A 37 -2.22 3.25 -1.18
C VAL A 37 -2.95 3.93 -2.32
N VAL A 38 -4.26 3.69 -2.46
CA VAL A 38 -5.07 4.31 -3.51
C VAL A 38 -5.18 5.82 -3.32
N ALA A 39 -5.49 6.26 -2.10
CA ALA A 39 -5.58 7.68 -1.75
C ALA A 39 -4.25 8.41 -2.00
N TYR A 40 -3.13 7.80 -1.61
CA TYR A 40 -1.82 8.38 -1.88
C TYR A 40 -1.50 8.49 -3.37
N CYS A 41 -1.85 7.48 -4.17
CA CYS A 41 -1.65 7.52 -5.62
C CYS A 41 -2.55 8.57 -6.29
N GLN A 42 -3.77 8.77 -5.78
CA GLN A 42 -4.68 9.81 -6.28
C GLN A 42 -4.19 11.22 -5.94
N GLU A 43 -3.71 11.44 -4.71
CA GLU A 43 -3.24 12.76 -4.26
C GLU A 43 -1.94 13.19 -4.93
N LYS A 44 -1.03 12.24 -5.19
CA LYS A 44 0.27 12.49 -5.83
C LYS A 44 0.28 12.24 -7.34
N GLU A 45 -0.88 11.96 -7.95
CA GLU A 45 -1.04 11.64 -9.37
C GLU A 45 -0.06 10.55 -9.87
N ILE A 46 0.14 9.51 -9.06
CA ILE A 46 1.04 8.40 -9.38
C ILE A 46 0.28 7.36 -10.20
N GLU A 47 0.86 6.95 -11.33
CA GLU A 47 0.34 5.83 -12.12
C GLU A 47 0.40 4.51 -11.35
N LEU A 48 -0.75 3.83 -11.24
CA LEU A 48 -0.89 2.55 -10.53
C LEU A 48 0.06 1.46 -11.05
N GLU A 49 0.42 1.51 -12.33
CA GLU A 49 1.38 0.59 -12.98
C GLU A 49 2.78 0.63 -12.33
N THR A 50 3.14 1.76 -11.72
CA THR A 50 4.45 1.98 -11.10
C THR A 50 4.50 1.56 -9.63
N VAL A 51 3.35 1.45 -8.97
CA VAL A 51 3.20 1.10 -7.55
C VAL A 51 3.86 -0.24 -7.16
N PRO A 52 3.78 -1.32 -7.97
CA PRO A 52 4.44 -2.59 -7.64
C PRO A 52 5.96 -2.49 -7.47
N LYS A 53 6.60 -1.48 -8.09
CA LYS A 53 8.05 -1.22 -7.97
C LYS A 53 8.40 -0.45 -6.70
N LEU A 54 7.46 0.34 -6.19
CA LEU A 54 7.59 1.19 -5.01
C LEU A 54 7.22 0.45 -3.71
N LEU A 55 6.46 -0.63 -3.81
CA LEU A 55 6.08 -1.46 -2.67
C LEU A 55 7.26 -2.31 -2.16
N SER A 56 7.63 -2.10 -0.90
CA SER A 56 8.58 -2.95 -0.18
C SER A 56 7.99 -4.35 0.10
N LYS A 57 8.84 -5.37 0.23
CA LYS A 57 8.42 -6.75 0.59
C LYS A 57 7.43 -6.81 1.77
N PRO A 58 7.68 -6.16 2.92
CA PRO A 58 6.74 -6.21 4.05
C PRO A 58 5.38 -5.58 3.75
N LEU A 59 5.34 -4.51 2.94
CA LEU A 59 4.08 -3.88 2.55
C LEU A 59 3.26 -4.76 1.60
N LYS A 60 3.91 -5.45 0.66
CA LYS A 60 3.22 -6.42 -0.22
C LYS A 60 2.54 -7.51 0.59
N GLU A 61 3.20 -8.01 1.63
CA GLU A 61 2.65 -9.05 2.49
C GLU A 61 1.46 -8.55 3.31
N ARG A 62 1.56 -7.34 3.87
CA ARG A 62 0.44 -6.67 4.55
C ARG A 62 -0.76 -6.46 3.63
N LEU A 63 -0.54 -5.93 2.42
CA LEU A 63 -1.60 -5.74 1.43
C LEU A 63 -2.26 -7.06 1.04
N LYS A 64 -1.47 -8.12 0.85
CA LYS A 64 -2.02 -9.45 0.54
C LYS A 64 -2.89 -9.98 1.67
N HIS A 65 -2.42 -9.87 2.91
CA HIS A 65 -3.18 -10.32 4.07
C HIS A 65 -4.50 -9.55 4.22
N GLU A 66 -4.48 -8.22 4.03
CA GLU A 66 -5.70 -7.42 4.01
C GLU A 66 -6.63 -7.80 2.86
N ALA A 67 -6.11 -8.01 1.65
CA ALA A 67 -6.90 -8.40 0.50
C ALA A 67 -7.56 -9.77 0.70
N GLN A 68 -6.90 -10.70 1.39
CA GLN A 68 -7.49 -11.98 1.79
C GLN A 68 -8.60 -11.78 2.83
N ARG A 69 -8.38 -10.95 3.84
CA ARG A 69 -9.39 -10.64 4.89
C ARG A 69 -10.64 -9.95 4.31
N LEU A 70 -10.46 -9.10 3.31
CA LEU A 70 -11.52 -8.35 2.64
C LEU A 70 -12.14 -9.09 1.44
N ASN A 71 -11.74 -10.35 1.19
CA ASN A 71 -12.23 -11.16 0.06
C ASN A 71 -11.99 -10.55 -1.33
N TYR A 72 -10.92 -9.76 -1.49
CA TYR A 72 -10.50 -9.22 -2.80
C TYR A 72 -9.70 -10.21 -3.64
N MET A 73 -9.25 -11.32 -3.05
CA MET A 73 -8.56 -12.40 -3.76
C MET A 73 -9.46 -13.61 -3.92
N LYS A 74 -9.38 -14.24 -5.10
CA LYS A 74 -10.02 -15.53 -5.32
C LYS A 74 -9.42 -16.58 -4.38
N PRO A 75 -10.22 -17.52 -3.85
CA PRO A 75 -9.71 -18.62 -3.06
C PRO A 75 -8.74 -19.44 -3.91
N THR A 76 -7.55 -19.70 -3.36
CA THR A 76 -6.49 -20.46 -4.05
C THR A 76 -6.70 -21.96 -3.97
N SER A 77 -7.46 -22.45 -2.98
CA SER A 77 -7.80 -23.86 -2.82
C SER A 77 -9.28 -24.09 -3.10
N LYS A 78 -9.56 -25.11 -3.92
CA LYS A 78 -10.89 -25.74 -4.06
C LYS A 78 -10.98 -27.05 -3.28
N GLY A 79 -9.92 -27.42 -2.56
CA GLY A 79 -9.88 -28.63 -1.76
C GLY A 79 -10.87 -28.51 -0.61
N VAL A 80 -11.98 -29.21 -0.74
CA VAL A 80 -12.90 -29.47 0.37
C VAL A 80 -12.25 -30.54 1.23
N LEU A 81 -12.22 -30.33 2.55
CA LEU A 81 -11.82 -31.39 3.47
C LEU A 81 -12.82 -32.55 3.29
N PRO A 82 -12.38 -33.78 2.95
CA PRO A 82 -13.27 -34.91 2.98
C PRO A 82 -13.65 -35.15 4.45
N LEU A 83 -14.91 -34.85 4.79
CA LEU A 83 -15.52 -35.14 6.09
C LEU A 83 -16.09 -36.56 6.08
#